data_AF-A0A0A3I2L5-F1
#
_entry.id   AF-A0A0A3I2L5-F1
#
_cell.length_a   1.000
_cell.length_b   1.000
_cell.length_c   1.000
_cell.angle_alpha   90.00
_cell.angle_beta   90.00
_cell.angle_gamma   90.00
#
_symmetry.space_group_name_H-M   'P 1'
#
loop_
_entity.id
_entity.type
_entity.pdbx_description
1 polymer ?
#
loop_
_entity_poly.entity_id
_entity_poly.type
_entity_poly.pdbx_seq_one_letter_code
_entity_poly.pdbx_strand_id
1 'polypeptide(L)'
;MEYQDLLVVTTYRLAETFQCSAEKLIWNFLQHEDQFVEGVHYYQLNAQELESLELRYPQEFTECVSPFLWTLEGMYKHAQLLTGIEAWRAYMNFVYLHFSDSEELKEAVHILENATKQLEALYIYRICEKEWNAQ
;
A
#
# COMPACT_ATOMS: atom_id res chain seq x y z
N MET A 1 0.26 13.32 1.58
CA MET A 1 -0.25 14.71 1.66
C MET A 1 -1.59 14.73 2.40
N GLU A 2 -2.17 15.90 2.68
CA GLU A 2 -3.49 16.01 3.33
C GLU A 2 -4.54 16.50 2.34
N TYR A 3 -5.72 15.88 2.34
CA TYR A 3 -6.88 16.26 1.54
C TYR A 3 -8.15 15.94 2.33
N GLN A 4 -9.04 16.93 2.48
CA GLN A 4 -10.26 16.83 3.30
C GLN A 4 -9.98 16.30 4.72
N ASP A 5 -8.97 16.86 5.39
CA ASP A 5 -8.53 16.49 6.75
C ASP A 5 -8.07 15.02 6.91
N LEU A 6 -7.82 14.32 5.79
CA LEU A 6 -7.29 12.96 5.77
C LEU A 6 -5.92 12.90 5.11
N LEU A 7 -5.05 12.05 5.64
CA LEU A 7 -3.81 11.68 4.96
C LEU A 7 -4.16 10.82 3.73
N VAL A 8 -3.69 11.28 2.57
CA VAL A 8 -3.88 10.63 1.29
C VAL A 8 -2.58 10.52 0.51
N VAL A 9 -2.53 9.53 -0.38
CA VAL A 9 -1.42 9.28 -1.30
C VAL A 9 -1.91 9.22 -2.75
N THR A 10 -1.09 9.70 -3.69
CA THR A 10 -1.39 9.58 -5.12
C THR A 10 -1.19 8.14 -5.58
N THR A 11 -1.84 7.74 -6.68
CA THR A 11 -1.64 6.40 -7.29
C THR A 11 -0.16 6.12 -7.57
N TYR A 12 0.59 7.12 -8.02
CA TYR A 12 2.02 6.97 -8.29
C TYR A 12 2.81 6.65 -7.01
N ARG A 13 2.64 7.43 -5.93
CA ARG A 13 3.30 7.16 -4.65
C ARG A 13 2.89 5.82 -4.04
N LEU A 14 1.63 5.44 -4.22
CA LEU A 14 1.14 4.16 -3.75
C LEU A 14 1.81 3.00 -4.50
N ALA A 15 1.99 3.14 -5.81
CA ALA A 15 2.70 2.18 -6.65
C ALA A 15 4.17 2.03 -6.24
N GLU A 16 4.86 3.14 -5.97
CA GLU A 16 6.23 3.12 -5.43
C GLU A 16 6.29 2.38 -4.09
N THR A 17 5.34 2.66 -3.18
CA THR A 17 5.26 2.04 -1.85
C THR A 17 5.09 0.52 -1.96
N PHE A 18 4.21 0.06 -2.85
CA PHE A 18 3.97 -1.37 -3.07
C PHE A 18 4.92 -2.03 -4.07
N GLN A 19 5.89 -1.29 -4.62
CA GLN A 19 6.82 -1.78 -5.64
C GLN A 19 6.10 -2.45 -6.83
N CYS A 20 5.00 -1.84 -7.25
CA CYS A 20 4.22 -2.29 -8.41
C CYS A 20 3.99 -1.14 -9.38
N SER A 21 3.30 -1.40 -10.50
CA SER A 21 2.94 -0.34 -11.44
C SER A 21 1.63 0.35 -11.03
N ALA A 22 1.48 1.63 -11.39
CA ALA A 22 0.25 2.38 -11.16
C ALA A 22 -0.94 1.75 -11.91
N GLU A 23 -0.71 1.24 -13.11
CA GLU A 23 -1.72 0.54 -13.91
C GLU A 23 -2.23 -0.71 -13.20
N LYS A 24 -1.36 -1.46 -12.53
CA LYS A 24 -1.77 -2.65 -11.75
C LYS A 24 -2.70 -2.26 -10.61
N LEU A 25 -2.41 -1.17 -9.90
CA LEU A 25 -3.28 -0.68 -8.82
C LEU A 25 -4.64 -0.25 -9.35
N ILE A 26 -4.66 0.56 -10.41
CA ILE A 26 -5.91 1.01 -11.04
C ILE A 26 -6.69 -0.16 -11.59
N TRP A 27 -6.04 -1.13 -12.24
CA TRP A 27 -6.71 -2.30 -12.77
C TRP A 27 -7.36 -3.13 -11.67
N ASN A 28 -6.63 -3.40 -10.58
CA ASN A 28 -7.18 -4.11 -9.42
C ASN A 28 -8.33 -3.35 -8.78
N PHE A 29 -8.23 -2.02 -8.67
CA PHE A 29 -9.32 -1.17 -8.18
C PHE A 29 -10.57 -1.32 -9.07
N LEU A 30 -10.44 -1.15 -10.39
CA LEU A 30 -11.58 -1.23 -11.31
C LEU A 30 -12.23 -2.63 -11.34
N GLN A 31 -11.45 -3.70 -11.13
CA GLN A 31 -11.99 -5.06 -11.04
C GLN A 31 -12.74 -5.34 -9.73
N HIS A 32 -12.51 -4.54 -8.69
CA HIS A 32 -13.08 -4.71 -7.36
C HIS A 32 -13.71 -3.42 -6.84
N GLU A 33 -14.18 -2.56 -7.76
CA GLU A 33 -14.65 -1.21 -7.44
C GLU A 33 -15.83 -1.25 -6.46
N ASP A 34 -16.64 -2.31 -6.51
CA ASP A 34 -17.74 -2.58 -5.58
C ASP A 34 -17.31 -2.70 -4.11
N GLN A 35 -16.03 -2.96 -3.88
CA GLN A 35 -15.44 -3.04 -2.54
C GLN A 35 -14.87 -1.71 -2.08
N PHE A 36 -14.78 -0.70 -2.93
CA PHE A 36 -14.30 0.63 -2.62
C PHE A 36 -15.47 1.60 -2.47
N VAL A 37 -15.24 2.66 -1.72
CA VAL A 37 -16.25 3.64 -1.34
C VAL A 37 -15.55 4.99 -1.40
N GLU A 38 -16.04 5.86 -2.26
CA GLU A 38 -15.54 7.23 -2.37
C GLU A 38 -15.74 7.98 -1.05
N GLY A 39 -14.75 8.78 -0.66
CA GLY A 39 -14.69 9.47 0.64
C GLY A 39 -14.23 8.60 1.81
N VAL A 40 -14.16 7.27 1.63
CA VAL A 40 -13.65 6.35 2.66
C VAL A 40 -12.33 5.74 2.21
N HIS A 41 -12.30 5.13 1.03
CA HIS A 41 -11.14 4.42 0.49
C HIS A 41 -10.34 5.29 -0.50
N TYR A 42 -11.04 6.15 -1.24
CA TYR A 42 -10.41 7.01 -2.23
C TYR A 42 -11.19 8.31 -2.42
N TYR A 43 -10.56 9.28 -3.07
CA TYR A 43 -11.20 10.46 -3.64
C TYR A 43 -10.91 10.52 -5.13
N GLN A 44 -11.92 10.80 -5.95
CA GLN A 44 -11.72 11.09 -7.36
C GLN A 44 -11.71 12.61 -7.57
N LEU A 45 -10.56 13.12 -7.99
CA LEU A 45 -10.34 14.53 -8.25
C LEU A 45 -10.92 14.93 -9.61
N ASN A 46 -11.54 16.10 -9.65
CA ASN A 46 -11.79 16.80 -10.91
C ASN A 46 -10.54 17.53 -11.40
N ALA A 47 -10.59 18.06 -12.63
CA ALA A 47 -9.46 18.73 -13.26
C ALA A 47 -8.94 19.94 -12.46
N GLN A 48 -9.84 20.74 -11.88
CA GLN A 48 -9.46 21.92 -11.11
C GLN A 48 -8.80 21.54 -9.77
N GLU A 49 -9.31 20.49 -9.10
CA GLU A 49 -8.72 19.98 -7.87
C GLU A 49 -7.33 19.39 -8.10
N LEU A 50 -7.17 18.65 -9.21
CA LEU A 50 -5.90 18.07 -9.61
C LEU A 50 -4.85 19.15 -9.88
N GLU A 51 -5.19 20.16 -10.68
CA GLU A 51 -4.30 21.31 -10.95
C GLU A 51 -3.92 22.03 -9.64
N SER A 52 -4.88 22.24 -8.73
CA SER A 52 -4.61 22.88 -7.45
C SER A 52 -3.65 22.07 -6.56
N LEU A 53 -3.81 20.75 -6.53
CA LEU A 53 -2.97 19.86 -5.74
C LEU A 53 -1.57 19.69 -6.35
N GLU A 54 -1.47 19.62 -7.68
CA GLU A 54 -0.18 19.60 -8.38
C GLU A 54 0.64 20.87 -8.08
N LEU A 55 0.00 22.03 -8.07
CA LEU A 55 0.67 23.29 -7.71
C LEU A 55 1.12 23.31 -6.25
N ARG A 56 0.35 22.71 -5.34
CA ARG A 56 0.66 22.67 -3.91
C ARG A 56 1.70 21.61 -3.55
N TYR A 57 1.66 20.46 -4.22
CA TYR A 57 2.48 19.28 -3.93
C TYR A 57 3.16 18.74 -5.20
N PRO A 58 4.00 19.54 -5.88
CA PRO A 58 4.53 19.18 -7.20
C PRO A 58 5.34 17.88 -7.22
N GLN A 59 5.94 17.51 -6.08
CA GLN A 59 6.70 16.27 -5.94
C GLN A 59 5.81 15.01 -5.90
N GLU A 60 4.51 15.14 -5.61
CA GLU A 60 3.60 13.99 -5.48
C GLU A 60 2.98 13.55 -6.81
N PHE A 61 3.17 14.35 -7.86
CA PHE A 61 2.53 14.20 -9.18
C PHE A 61 3.56 14.13 -10.33
N THR A 62 4.81 13.73 -10.06
CA THR A 62 5.94 13.88 -10.99
C THR A 62 5.90 13.00 -12.24
N GLU A 63 5.33 11.80 -12.16
CA GLU A 63 5.44 10.81 -13.25
C GLU A 63 4.11 10.37 -13.88
N CYS A 64 3.03 10.33 -13.10
CA CYS A 64 1.72 9.91 -13.60
C CYS A 64 0.60 10.65 -12.89
N VAL A 65 -0.21 11.37 -13.68
CA VAL A 65 -1.37 12.10 -13.19
C VAL A 65 -2.57 11.15 -13.23
N SER A 66 -2.83 10.51 -12.09
CA SER A 66 -4.05 9.77 -11.83
C SER A 66 -5.03 10.67 -11.06
N PRO A 67 -6.34 10.64 -11.37
CA PRO A 67 -7.31 11.44 -10.64
C PRO A 67 -7.61 10.88 -9.24
N PHE A 68 -7.03 9.73 -8.86
CA PHE A 68 -7.34 9.08 -7.59
C PHE A 68 -6.33 9.43 -6.50
N LEU A 69 -6.87 9.79 -5.35
CA LEU A 69 -6.17 9.84 -4.08
C LEU A 69 -6.63 8.69 -3.21
N TRP A 70 -5.70 8.02 -2.55
CA TRP A 70 -5.97 6.85 -1.72
C TRP A 70 -5.82 7.21 -0.25
N THR A 71 -6.85 6.90 0.54
CA THR A 71 -6.79 7.00 2.00
C THR A 71 -6.04 5.81 2.58
N LEU A 72 -5.80 5.81 3.90
CA LEU A 72 -5.22 4.65 4.58
C LEU A 72 -6.05 3.36 4.37
N GLU A 73 -7.38 3.48 4.43
CA GLU A 73 -8.30 2.36 4.19
C GLU A 73 -8.25 1.89 2.73
N GLY A 74 -8.05 2.81 1.77
CA GLY A 74 -7.79 2.45 0.38
C GLY A 74 -6.49 1.69 0.20
N MET A 75 -5.42 2.14 0.85
CA MET A 75 -4.13 1.45 0.83
C MET A 75 -4.24 0.04 1.41
N TYR A 76 -4.98 -0.14 2.49
CA TYR A 76 -5.27 -1.45 3.07
C TYR A 76 -5.93 -2.40 2.06
N LYS A 77 -6.97 -1.93 1.35
CA LYS A 77 -7.61 -2.72 0.29
C LYS A 77 -6.67 -3.07 -0.85
N HIS A 78 -5.82 -2.14 -1.27
CA HIS A 78 -4.80 -2.43 -2.27
C HIS A 78 -3.81 -3.51 -1.81
N ALA A 79 -3.37 -3.48 -0.55
CA ALA A 79 -2.51 -4.51 0.01
C ALA A 79 -3.20 -5.90 0.01
N GLN A 80 -4.50 -5.95 0.31
CA GLN A 80 -5.29 -7.18 0.19
C GLN A 80 -5.35 -7.70 -1.24
N LEU A 81 -5.60 -6.83 -2.23
CA LEU A 81 -5.77 -7.21 -3.63
C LEU A 81 -4.47 -7.56 -4.36
N LEU A 82 -3.33 -6.98 -3.95
CA LEU A 82 -2.04 -7.29 -4.56
C LEU A 82 -1.54 -8.71 -4.24
N THR A 83 -2.11 -9.35 -3.22
CA THR A 83 -1.82 -10.73 -2.78
C THR A 83 -0.31 -11.00 -2.72
N GLY A 84 0.35 -10.47 -1.71
CA GLY A 84 1.78 -10.66 -1.47
C GLY A 84 2.18 -10.18 -0.07
N ILE A 85 3.15 -10.85 0.55
CA ILE A 85 3.59 -10.47 1.89
C ILE A 85 4.30 -9.12 1.89
N GLU A 86 4.90 -8.77 0.76
CA GLU A 86 5.58 -7.52 0.47
C GLU A 86 4.59 -6.34 0.48
N ALA A 87 3.41 -6.51 -0.15
CA ALA A 87 2.38 -5.48 -0.15
C ALA A 87 1.84 -5.23 1.26
N TRP A 88 1.61 -6.30 2.04
CA TRP A 88 1.23 -6.18 3.44
C TRP A 88 2.30 -5.50 4.30
N ARG A 89 3.58 -5.85 4.11
CA ARG A 89 4.71 -5.22 4.81
C ARG A 89 4.83 -3.75 4.47
N ALA A 90 4.69 -3.38 3.19
CA ALA A 90 4.71 -2.00 2.75
C ALA A 90 3.58 -1.18 3.39
N TYR A 91 2.36 -1.73 3.45
CA TYR A 91 1.24 -1.10 4.17
C TYR A 91 1.55 -0.90 5.65
N MET A 92 2.01 -1.94 6.35
CA MET A 92 2.36 -1.84 7.78
C MET A 92 3.44 -0.80 8.04
N ASN A 93 4.48 -0.75 7.20
CA ASN A 93 5.54 0.25 7.29
C ASN A 93 5.02 1.67 7.06
N PHE A 94 4.11 1.85 6.10
CA PHE A 94 3.47 3.14 5.87
C PHE A 94 2.66 3.58 7.09
N VAL A 95 1.82 2.70 7.64
CA VAL A 95 1.06 2.97 8.88
C VAL A 95 2.00 3.36 10.01
N TYR A 96 3.07 2.58 10.21
CA TYR A 96 4.06 2.83 11.25
C TYR A 96 4.70 4.22 11.12
N LEU A 97 5.15 4.59 9.92
CA LEU A 97 5.85 5.86 9.70
C LEU A 97 4.94 7.10 9.80
N HIS A 98 3.66 6.96 9.43
CA HIS A 98 2.76 8.10 9.28
C HIS A 98 1.70 8.22 10.38
N PHE A 99 1.44 7.17 11.16
CA PHE A 99 0.35 7.13 12.13
C PHE A 99 0.73 6.60 13.52
N SER A 100 2.00 6.27 13.78
CA SER A 100 2.41 5.61 15.02
C SER A 100 3.08 6.52 16.04
N ASP A 101 2.28 7.14 16.90
CA ASP A 101 2.75 7.64 18.21
C ASP A 101 2.64 6.57 19.33
N SER A 102 2.00 5.43 19.05
CA SER A 102 1.78 4.34 20.01
C SER A 102 2.91 3.31 19.99
N GLU A 103 3.56 3.09 21.13
CA GLU A 103 4.59 2.05 21.28
C GLU A 103 4.02 0.64 21.11
N GLU A 104 2.75 0.42 21.44
CA GLU A 104 2.07 -0.86 21.27
C GLU A 104 1.94 -1.25 19.78
N LEU A 105 1.64 -0.27 18.92
CA LEU A 105 1.58 -0.49 17.48
C LEU A 105 2.97 -0.80 16.92
N LYS A 106 4.01 -0.10 17.40
CA LYS A 106 5.40 -0.35 17.01
C LYS A 106 5.83 -1.78 17.36
N GLU A 107 5.54 -2.21 18.58
CA GLU A 107 5.84 -3.57 19.04
C GLU A 107 5.06 -4.63 18.24
N ALA A 108 3.77 -4.39 17.99
CA ALA A 108 2.95 -5.31 17.19
C ALA A 108 3.49 -5.48 15.75
N VAL A 109 3.85 -4.38 15.08
CA VAL A 109 4.48 -4.43 13.76
C VAL A 109 5.80 -5.20 13.83
N HIS A 110 6.65 -4.93 14.82
CA HIS A 110 7.92 -5.63 14.99
C HIS A 110 7.75 -7.15 15.20
N ILE A 111 6.79 -7.57 16.03
CA ILE A 111 6.45 -8.98 16.25
C ILE A 111 6.01 -9.64 14.94
N LEU A 112 5.12 -8.99 14.19
CA LEU A 112 4.61 -9.51 12.91
C LEU A 112 5.73 -9.65 11.87
N GLU A 113 6.63 -8.67 11.78
CA GLU A 113 7.81 -8.76 10.90
C GLU A 113 8.72 -9.93 11.27
N ASN A 114 8.99 -10.15 12.56
CA ASN A 114 9.83 -11.24 13.02
C ASN A 114 9.19 -12.61 12.77
N ALA A 115 7.89 -12.75 13.05
CA ALA A 115 7.14 -13.98 12.77
C ALA A 115 7.14 -14.29 11.27
N THR A 116 6.98 -13.27 10.43
CA THR A 116 7.03 -13.39 8.97
C THR A 116 8.37 -13.94 8.48
N LYS A 117 9.49 -13.34 8.93
CA LYS A 117 10.85 -13.80 8.58
C LYS A 117 11.09 -15.26 9.00
N GLN A 118 10.59 -15.66 10.16
CA GLN A 118 10.71 -17.04 10.64
C GLN A 118 9.92 -18.02 9.77
N LEU A 119 8.70 -17.66 9.37
CA LEU A 119 7.88 -18.49 8.48
C LEU A 119 8.52 -18.64 7.10
N GLU A 120 9.07 -17.56 6.54
CA GLU A 120 9.83 -17.59 5.28
C GLU A 120 11.04 -18.54 5.37
N ALA A 121 11.82 -18.45 6.46
CA ALA A 121 12.97 -19.32 6.68
C ALA A 121 12.57 -20.81 6.81
N LEU A 122 11.48 -21.09 7.53
CA LEU A 122 10.94 -22.45 7.67
C LEU A 122 10.43 -23.00 6.32
N TYR A 123 9.81 -22.14 5.51
CA TYR A 123 9.33 -22.53 4.19
C TYR A 123 10.50 -22.92 3.26
N ILE A 124 11.56 -22.10 3.24
CA ILE A 124 12.78 -22.40 2.47
C ILE A 124 13.42 -23.71 2.95
N TYR A 125 13.58 -23.88 4.27
CA TYR A 125 14.13 -25.11 4.84
C TYR A 125 13.38 -26.36 4.38
N ARG A 126 12.03 -26.32 4.41
CA ARG A 126 11.19 -27.45 3.96
C ARG A 126 11.33 -27.74 2.48
N ILE A 127 11.57 -26.75 1.64
CA ILE A 127 11.84 -26.96 0.21
C ILE A 127 13.19 -27.67 0.04
N CYS A 128 14.25 -27.14 0.65
CA CYS A 128 15.59 -27.72 0.55
C CYS A 128 15.64 -29.16 1.10
N GLU A 129 14.95 -29.44 2.21
CA GLU A 129 14.86 -30.78 2.79
C GLU A 129 14.19 -31.78 1.83
N LYS A 130 13.12 -31.37 1.14
CA LYS A 130 12.45 -32.21 0.14
C LYS A 130 13.34 -32.50 -1.07
N GLU A 131 14.09 -31.51 -1.55
CA GLU A 131 15.01 -31.67 -2.68
C GLU A 131 16.18 -32.59 -2.34
N TRP A 132 16.75 -32.45 -1.13
CA TRP A 132 17.82 -33.32 -0.64
C TRP A 132 17.38 -34.77 -0.50
N ASN A 133 16.20 -35.02 0.08
CA ASN A 133 15.68 -36.36 0.29
C ASN A 133 15.15 -37.04 -0.99
N ALA A 134 15.11 -36.33 -2.12
CA ALA A 134 14.72 -36.86 -3.41
C ALA A 134 15.92 -37.36 -4.26
N GLN A 135 17.15 -37.18 -3.78
CA GLN A 135 18.40 -37.71 -4.35
C GLN A 135 18.79 -39.06 -3.71
#